data_AF-A0A4S4MRS5-F1
#
_entry.id   AF-A0A4S4MRS5-F1
#
_cell.length_a   1.000
_cell.length_b   1.000
_cell.length_c   1.000
_cell.angle_alpha   90.00
_cell.angle_beta   90.00
_cell.angle_gamma   90.00
#
_symmetry.space_group_name_H-M   'P 1'
#
loop_
_entity.id
_entity.type
_entity.pdbx_description
1 polymer ?
#
loop_
_entity_poly.entity_id
_entity_poly.type
_entity_poly.pdbx_seq_one_letter_code
_entity_poly.pdbx_strand_id
1 'polypeptide(L)'
;MWLISLRNAVFSAALIHYLQDGTLISLSETNDILGIKPEWQDRFTLPIEDYLHGLITLVNELSRLAVNSVTLGNFEQPLKISVFVKDIFAGFAMLNLKNDTLRRRYDSLKYDIKKIEEEVEYWSHAAASLSTLSSLYATQESSDTIGRVNRLISAWPINDTLPAEGFDSVKTNYNKLISGLKEIKTTAERDAKAMDDALERLGILIALRKAPEAAIPQDKRQKRPRGHSPVGTATPPTPALNPMSRGMSITLPARGSVGPQPIPFSREPKARREALAPQLPLRSGRKVAFHPPNTSGKVDGATAMNGKDEEWILAVVIQCINQDKNRYEVQDPEPQEDGSPGQTYNTTLRAVIPLPDPNAQPDSAEHLNAYPLFTAGSIVMALYPDTSCFYRAEVIASPKDVQPGNRNAPSSKQTAVPIYKLKFEDDDDQEHVVSAQWVVEWPGGT
;
A
#
# COMPACT_ATOMS: atom_id res chain seq x y z
N MET A 1 -29.73 -2.49 3.09
CA MET A 1 -29.78 -3.93 3.43
C MET A 1 -29.21 -4.81 2.31
N TRP A 2 -29.50 -4.53 1.03
CA TRP A 2 -28.99 -5.32 -0.12
C TRP A 2 -27.84 -4.66 -0.91
N LEU A 3 -27.34 -3.49 -0.49
CA LEU A 3 -26.42 -2.67 -1.28
C LEU A 3 -25.12 -3.40 -1.64
N ILE A 4 -24.48 -4.08 -0.68
CA ILE A 4 -23.26 -4.87 -0.92
C ILE A 4 -23.56 -6.07 -1.83
N SER A 5 -24.64 -6.81 -1.55
CA SER A 5 -25.04 -7.97 -2.36
C SER A 5 -25.38 -7.58 -3.80
N LEU A 6 -26.00 -6.41 -4.00
CA LEU A 6 -26.35 -5.89 -5.32
C LEU A 6 -25.09 -5.51 -6.09
N ARG A 7 -24.14 -4.80 -5.47
CA ARG A 7 -22.83 -4.47 -6.07
C ARG A 7 -22.06 -5.74 -6.49
N ASN A 8 -22.04 -6.76 -5.62
CA ASN A 8 -21.40 -8.04 -5.93
C ASN A 8 -22.09 -8.80 -7.07
N ALA A 9 -23.42 -8.70 -7.16
CA ALA A 9 -24.18 -9.30 -8.26
C ALA A 9 -23.91 -8.58 -9.59
N VAL A 10 -23.84 -7.24 -9.59
CA VAL A 10 -23.42 -6.44 -10.75
C VAL A 10 -22.01 -6.81 -11.17
N PHE A 11 -21.07 -6.86 -10.23
CA PHE A 11 -19.69 -7.31 -10.50
C PHE A 11 -19.67 -8.68 -11.17
N SER A 12 -20.42 -9.65 -10.63
CA SER A 12 -20.46 -11.02 -11.18
C SER A 12 -21.01 -11.03 -12.61
N ALA A 13 -22.08 -10.28 -12.87
CA ALA A 13 -22.65 -10.15 -14.21
C ALA A 13 -21.66 -9.51 -15.18
N ALA A 14 -20.99 -8.43 -14.76
CA ALA A 14 -20.00 -7.73 -15.58
C ALA A 14 -18.77 -8.58 -15.86
N LEU A 15 -18.31 -9.38 -14.88
CA LEU A 15 -17.19 -10.31 -15.06
C LEU A 15 -17.53 -11.42 -16.04
N ILE A 16 -18.72 -12.02 -15.94
CA ILE A 16 -19.15 -13.08 -16.88
C ILE A 16 -19.21 -12.52 -18.30
N HIS A 17 -19.80 -11.34 -18.48
CA HIS A 17 -19.90 -10.68 -19.78
C HIS A 17 -18.53 -10.36 -20.36
N TYR A 18 -17.62 -9.82 -19.54
CA TYR A 18 -16.25 -9.54 -19.96
C TYR A 18 -15.51 -10.82 -20.39
N LEU A 19 -15.68 -11.93 -19.67
CA LEU A 19 -15.03 -13.20 -20.01
C LEU A 19 -15.60 -13.85 -21.29
N GLN A 20 -16.83 -13.53 -21.67
CA GLN A 20 -17.49 -14.04 -22.88
C GLN A 20 -17.14 -13.20 -24.11
N ASP A 21 -17.35 -11.90 -24.03
CA ASP A 21 -17.34 -11.00 -25.19
C ASP A 21 -16.18 -9.99 -25.16
N GLY A 22 -15.51 -9.82 -24.02
CA GLY A 22 -14.43 -8.84 -23.83
C GLY A 22 -14.92 -7.38 -23.79
N THR A 23 -16.22 -7.15 -23.64
CA THR A 23 -16.86 -5.83 -23.69
C THR A 23 -17.53 -5.46 -22.37
N LEU A 24 -17.81 -4.17 -22.21
CA LEU A 24 -18.48 -3.63 -21.03
C LEU A 24 -19.98 -3.91 -21.14
N ILE A 25 -20.55 -4.59 -20.14
CA ILE A 25 -22.00 -4.78 -20.03
C ILE A 25 -22.71 -3.43 -19.86
N SER A 26 -23.87 -3.22 -20.47
CA SER A 26 -24.65 -2.00 -20.22
C SER A 26 -25.49 -2.10 -18.93
N LEU A 27 -25.95 -0.95 -18.42
CA LEU A 27 -26.88 -0.93 -17.28
C LEU A 27 -28.18 -1.67 -17.57
N SER A 28 -28.67 -1.61 -18.82
CA SER A 28 -29.90 -2.31 -19.24
C SER A 28 -29.70 -3.82 -19.22
N GLU A 29 -28.62 -4.31 -19.82
CA GLU A 29 -28.30 -5.75 -19.84
C GLU A 29 -28.04 -6.27 -18.42
N THR A 30 -27.42 -5.46 -17.56
CA THR A 30 -27.24 -5.83 -16.15
C THR A 30 -28.59 -6.01 -15.45
N ASN A 31 -29.56 -5.13 -15.69
CA ASN A 31 -30.91 -5.29 -15.15
C ASN A 31 -31.59 -6.58 -15.66
N ASP A 32 -31.42 -6.90 -16.95
CA ASP A 32 -31.99 -8.11 -17.55
C ASP A 32 -31.38 -9.38 -16.94
N ILE A 33 -30.06 -9.42 -16.76
CA ILE A 33 -29.35 -10.56 -16.13
C ILE A 33 -29.77 -10.71 -14.66
N LEU A 34 -29.93 -9.61 -13.93
CA LEU A 34 -30.36 -9.61 -12.53
C LEU A 34 -31.87 -9.86 -12.37
N GLY A 35 -32.64 -9.94 -13.47
CA GLY A 35 -34.08 -10.14 -13.45
C GLY A 35 -34.87 -8.93 -12.91
N ILE A 36 -34.29 -7.73 -12.96
CA ILE A 36 -34.91 -6.49 -12.51
C ILE A 36 -35.88 -6.05 -13.61
N LYS A 37 -37.18 -6.26 -13.38
CA LYS A 37 -38.19 -5.93 -14.36
C LYS A 37 -38.43 -4.42 -14.44
N PRO A 38 -38.65 -3.84 -15.63
CA PRO A 38 -38.97 -2.43 -15.79
C PRO A 38 -40.30 -2.04 -15.08
N GLU A 39 -41.20 -3.00 -14.88
CA GLU A 39 -42.43 -2.84 -14.09
C GLU A 39 -42.18 -2.51 -12.61
N TRP A 40 -40.95 -2.69 -12.12
CA TRP A 40 -40.58 -2.44 -10.73
C TRP A 40 -39.92 -1.08 -10.53
N GLN A 41 -39.91 -0.19 -11.53
CA GLN A 41 -39.29 1.14 -11.42
C GLN A 41 -39.71 1.91 -10.15
N ASP A 42 -40.93 1.72 -9.68
CA ASP A 42 -41.46 2.39 -8.47
C ASP A 42 -41.06 1.69 -7.14
N ARG A 43 -40.51 0.46 -7.22
CA ARG A 43 -40.22 -0.40 -6.05
C ARG A 43 -38.75 -0.76 -5.91
N PHE A 44 -38.08 -1.07 -7.01
CA PHE A 44 -36.71 -1.55 -7.04
C PHE A 44 -36.06 -1.24 -8.39
N THR A 45 -35.02 -0.41 -8.35
CA THR A 45 -34.19 -0.05 -9.49
C THR A 45 -32.73 -0.23 -9.12
N LEU A 46 -31.88 -0.65 -10.05
CA LEU A 46 -30.43 -0.61 -9.89
C LEU A 46 -29.95 0.85 -9.96
N PRO A 47 -29.45 1.44 -8.86
CA PRO A 47 -28.90 2.78 -8.91
C PRO A 47 -27.63 2.82 -9.76
N ILE A 48 -27.42 3.91 -10.49
CA ILE A 48 -26.22 4.10 -11.32
C ILE A 48 -24.96 4.02 -10.46
N GLU A 49 -24.99 4.56 -9.24
CA GLU A 49 -23.86 4.51 -8.30
C GLU A 49 -23.45 3.08 -7.94
N ASP A 50 -24.42 2.19 -7.67
CA ASP A 50 -24.14 0.79 -7.34
C ASP A 50 -23.61 0.02 -8.56
N TYR A 51 -24.07 0.38 -9.76
CA TYR A 51 -23.51 -0.13 -11.00
C TYR A 51 -22.03 0.27 -11.17
N LEU A 52 -21.72 1.55 -10.98
CA LEU A 52 -20.34 2.06 -11.05
C LEU A 52 -19.42 1.44 -9.98
N HIS A 53 -19.93 1.21 -8.76
CA HIS A 53 -19.18 0.47 -7.74
C HIS A 53 -18.85 -0.96 -8.18
N GLY A 54 -19.80 -1.66 -8.82
CA GLY A 54 -19.56 -3.00 -9.36
C GLY A 54 -18.50 -3.02 -10.47
N LEU A 55 -18.45 -1.98 -11.32
CA LEU A 55 -17.43 -1.84 -12.35
C LEU A 55 -16.03 -1.60 -11.77
N ILE A 56 -15.91 -0.84 -10.67
CA ILE A 56 -14.61 -0.65 -10.01
C ILE A 56 -14.10 -2.00 -9.50
N THR A 57 -14.96 -2.80 -8.86
CA THR A 57 -14.60 -4.15 -8.40
C THR A 57 -14.23 -5.07 -9.57
N LEU A 58 -14.88 -4.93 -10.73
CA LEU A 58 -14.46 -5.64 -11.95
C LEU A 58 -13.03 -5.29 -12.32
N VAL A 59 -12.67 -4.00 -12.38
CA VAL A 59 -11.30 -3.58 -12.73
C VAL A 59 -10.27 -4.12 -11.74
N ASN A 60 -10.57 -4.10 -10.43
CA ASN A 60 -9.66 -4.66 -9.43
C ASN A 60 -9.39 -6.15 -9.70
N GLU A 61 -10.42 -6.93 -10.07
CA GLU A 61 -10.21 -8.35 -10.40
C GLU A 61 -9.60 -8.59 -11.78
N LEU A 62 -9.80 -7.68 -12.74
CA LEU A 62 -9.11 -7.74 -14.02
C LEU A 62 -7.60 -7.49 -13.87
N SER A 63 -7.19 -6.61 -12.96
CA SER A 63 -5.78 -6.44 -12.57
C SER A 63 -5.18 -7.77 -12.09
N ARG A 64 -5.90 -8.50 -11.25
CA ARG A 64 -5.49 -9.82 -10.78
C ARG A 64 -5.49 -10.88 -11.89
N LEU A 65 -6.51 -10.88 -12.75
CA LEU A 65 -6.60 -11.77 -13.89
C LEU A 65 -5.45 -11.55 -14.88
N ALA A 66 -5.02 -10.30 -15.09
CA ALA A 66 -3.89 -9.97 -15.96
C ALA A 66 -2.61 -10.66 -15.50
N VAL A 67 -2.26 -10.53 -14.22
CA VAL A 67 -1.08 -11.17 -13.60
C VAL A 67 -1.16 -12.71 -13.69
N ASN A 68 -2.33 -13.27 -13.43
CA ASN A 68 -2.54 -14.72 -13.52
C ASN A 68 -2.45 -15.23 -14.97
N SER A 69 -2.97 -14.48 -15.93
CA SER A 69 -2.95 -14.85 -17.35
C SER A 69 -1.53 -14.91 -17.89
N VAL A 70 -0.72 -13.92 -17.53
CA VAL A 70 0.73 -13.91 -17.79
C VAL A 70 1.40 -15.15 -17.21
N THR A 71 1.08 -15.48 -15.95
CA THR A 71 1.68 -16.63 -15.25
C THR A 71 1.37 -17.95 -15.94
N LEU A 72 0.21 -18.04 -16.60
CA LEU A 72 -0.23 -19.18 -17.41
C LEU A 72 0.30 -19.15 -18.85
N GLY A 73 1.12 -18.16 -19.21
CA GLY A 73 1.72 -18.01 -20.54
C GLY A 73 0.82 -17.32 -21.57
N ASN A 74 -0.29 -16.72 -21.17
CA ASN A 74 -1.15 -15.92 -22.04
C ASN A 74 -0.77 -14.43 -21.95
N PHE A 75 0.03 -13.98 -22.91
CA PHE A 75 0.51 -12.59 -23.00
C PHE A 75 -0.44 -11.66 -23.77
N GLU A 76 -1.47 -12.20 -24.42
CA GLU A 76 -2.46 -11.40 -25.16
C GLU A 76 -3.54 -10.84 -24.23
N GLN A 77 -3.93 -11.62 -23.23
CA GLN A 77 -4.99 -11.24 -22.28
C GLN A 77 -4.68 -9.94 -21.50
N PRO A 78 -3.47 -9.71 -20.95
CA PRO A 78 -3.13 -8.46 -20.26
C PRO A 78 -3.22 -7.23 -21.16
N LEU A 79 -2.90 -7.36 -22.45
CA LEU A 79 -3.02 -6.28 -23.43
C LEU A 79 -4.49 -5.90 -23.63
N LYS A 80 -5.37 -6.90 -23.81
CA LYS A 80 -6.82 -6.69 -23.90
C LYS A 80 -7.39 -6.06 -22.64
N ILE A 81 -6.96 -6.54 -21.47
CA ILE A 81 -7.35 -5.98 -20.17
C ILE A 81 -6.88 -4.52 -20.06
N SER A 82 -5.64 -4.20 -20.43
CA SER A 82 -5.09 -2.84 -20.35
C SER A 82 -5.91 -1.84 -21.18
N VAL A 83 -6.26 -2.19 -22.43
CA VAL A 83 -7.11 -1.34 -23.28
C VAL A 83 -8.49 -1.14 -22.64
N PHE A 84 -9.13 -2.23 -22.20
CA PHE A 84 -10.45 -2.18 -21.58
C PHE A 84 -10.48 -1.31 -20.31
N VAL A 85 -9.49 -1.45 -19.43
CA VAL A 85 -9.43 -0.67 -18.19
C VAL A 85 -9.18 0.81 -18.47
N LYS A 86 -8.37 1.15 -19.49
CA LYS A 86 -8.16 2.55 -19.93
C LYS A 86 -9.46 3.19 -20.44
N ASP A 87 -10.26 2.44 -21.20
CA ASP A 87 -11.54 2.91 -21.69
C ASP A 87 -12.53 3.16 -20.54
N ILE A 88 -12.57 2.26 -19.55
CA ILE A 88 -13.36 2.46 -18.33
C ILE A 88 -12.89 3.71 -17.59
N PHE A 89 -11.58 3.88 -17.38
CA PHE A 89 -11.02 5.02 -16.66
C PHE A 89 -11.36 6.34 -17.35
N ALA A 90 -11.22 6.41 -18.68
CA ALA A 90 -11.64 7.56 -19.47
C ALA A 90 -13.15 7.83 -19.33
N GLY A 91 -13.96 6.76 -19.29
CA GLY A 91 -15.40 6.82 -19.00
C GLY A 91 -15.71 7.47 -17.66
N PHE A 92 -15.04 7.03 -16.60
CA PHE A 92 -15.19 7.60 -15.25
C PHE A 92 -14.66 9.04 -15.15
N ALA A 93 -13.61 9.41 -15.90
CA ALA A 93 -13.09 10.77 -15.93
C ALA A 93 -14.09 11.78 -16.55
N MET A 94 -14.98 11.32 -17.42
CA MET A 94 -16.07 12.15 -17.95
C MET A 94 -17.22 12.35 -16.95
N LEU A 95 -17.27 11.57 -15.87
CA LEU A 95 -18.30 11.69 -14.83
C LEU A 95 -17.86 12.73 -13.80
N ASN A 96 -18.70 13.75 -13.60
CA ASN A 96 -18.51 14.72 -12.51
C ASN A 96 -18.96 14.11 -11.18
N LEU A 97 -18.14 13.22 -10.63
CA LEU A 97 -18.38 12.55 -9.36
C LEU A 97 -18.23 13.54 -8.21
N LYS A 98 -19.22 13.58 -7.32
CA LYS A 98 -19.08 14.29 -6.04
C LYS A 98 -18.03 13.57 -5.18
N ASN A 99 -17.35 14.31 -4.30
CA ASN A 99 -16.40 13.76 -3.32
C ASN A 99 -17.14 12.83 -2.33
N ASP A 100 -17.26 11.57 -2.71
CA ASP A 100 -17.93 10.50 -1.99
C ASP A 100 -17.12 9.20 -2.12
N THR A 101 -17.57 8.12 -1.48
CA THR A 101 -16.96 6.79 -1.50
C THR A 101 -16.66 6.27 -2.90
N LEU A 102 -17.51 6.59 -3.89
CA LEU A 102 -17.30 6.24 -5.29
C LEU A 102 -16.08 6.94 -5.89
N ARG A 103 -15.84 8.22 -5.53
CA ARG A 103 -14.68 8.97 -5.99
C ARG A 103 -13.38 8.39 -5.43
N ARG A 104 -13.36 8.08 -4.12
CA ARG A 104 -12.18 7.44 -3.49
C ARG A 104 -11.84 6.09 -4.14
N ARG A 105 -12.86 5.26 -4.40
CA ARG A 105 -12.68 3.96 -5.09
C ARG A 105 -12.31 4.12 -6.57
N TYR A 106 -12.74 5.19 -7.23
CA TYR A 106 -12.25 5.53 -8.56
C TYR A 106 -10.78 5.96 -8.52
N ASP A 107 -10.38 6.76 -7.55
CA ASP A 107 -8.99 7.21 -7.41
C ASP A 107 -8.03 6.03 -7.14
N SER A 108 -8.50 4.91 -6.57
CA SER A 108 -7.69 3.71 -6.43
C SER A 108 -7.41 2.99 -7.77
N LEU A 109 -8.26 3.17 -8.78
CA LEU A 109 -8.08 2.54 -10.10
C LEU A 109 -6.79 2.98 -10.79
N LYS A 110 -6.26 4.17 -10.49
CA LYS A 110 -4.99 4.64 -11.06
C LYS A 110 -3.83 3.71 -10.70
N TYR A 111 -3.87 3.11 -9.50
CA TYR A 111 -2.83 2.17 -9.06
C TYR A 111 -2.97 0.82 -9.75
N ASP A 112 -4.20 0.34 -9.97
CA ASP A 112 -4.44 -0.89 -10.73
C ASP A 112 -4.00 -0.76 -12.19
N ILE A 113 -4.28 0.38 -12.82
CA ILE A 113 -3.82 0.68 -14.18
C ILE A 113 -2.30 0.66 -14.24
N LYS A 114 -1.66 1.41 -13.34
CA LYS A 114 -0.20 1.48 -13.28
C LYS A 114 0.41 0.09 -13.09
N LYS A 115 -0.17 -0.73 -12.21
CA LYS A 115 0.26 -2.11 -11.98
C LYS A 115 0.16 -2.97 -13.24
N ILE A 116 -0.98 -2.92 -13.95
CA ILE A 116 -1.15 -3.66 -15.21
C ILE A 116 -0.14 -3.18 -16.26
N GLU A 117 0.09 -1.88 -16.36
CA GLU A 117 1.03 -1.30 -17.32
C GLU A 117 2.48 -1.71 -17.03
N GLU A 118 2.93 -1.60 -15.77
CA GLU A 118 4.26 -2.02 -15.35
C GLU A 118 4.50 -3.50 -15.68
N GLU A 119 3.53 -4.38 -15.39
CA GLU A 119 3.61 -5.80 -15.75
C GLU A 119 3.75 -5.98 -17.27
N VAL A 120 2.86 -5.39 -18.07
CA VAL A 120 2.93 -5.47 -19.53
C VAL A 120 4.28 -4.95 -20.04
N GLU A 121 4.78 -3.87 -19.46
CA GLU A 121 6.07 -3.28 -19.79
C GLU A 121 7.23 -4.25 -19.49
N TYR A 122 7.28 -4.86 -18.31
CA TYR A 122 8.33 -5.83 -17.97
C TYR A 122 8.33 -7.04 -18.91
N TRP A 123 7.14 -7.56 -19.25
CA TRP A 123 7.02 -8.69 -20.18
C TRP A 123 7.42 -8.32 -21.60
N SER A 124 6.97 -7.16 -22.08
CA SER A 124 7.34 -6.67 -23.42
C SER A 124 8.86 -6.49 -23.56
N HIS A 125 9.50 -5.95 -22.53
CA HIS A 125 10.94 -5.77 -22.46
C HIS A 125 11.71 -7.10 -22.44
N ALA A 126 11.26 -8.09 -21.67
CA ALA A 126 11.87 -9.42 -21.65
C ALA A 126 11.69 -10.17 -22.98
N ALA A 127 10.52 -10.02 -23.61
CA ALA A 127 10.26 -10.58 -24.94
C ALA A 127 11.17 -9.94 -26.00
N ALA A 128 11.33 -8.62 -25.96
CA ALA A 128 12.22 -7.89 -26.87
C ALA A 128 13.70 -8.27 -26.68
N SER A 129 14.17 -8.44 -25.44
CA SER A 129 15.55 -8.86 -25.18
C SER A 129 15.81 -10.28 -25.67
N LEU A 130 14.86 -11.21 -25.46
CA LEU A 130 14.93 -12.56 -26.00
C LEU A 130 14.88 -12.59 -27.53
N SER A 131 14.05 -11.76 -28.15
CA SER A 131 14.02 -11.63 -29.61
C SER A 131 15.33 -11.09 -30.17
N THR A 132 15.97 -10.15 -29.45
CA THR A 132 17.28 -9.61 -29.83
C THR A 132 18.36 -10.66 -29.71
N LEU A 133 18.37 -11.46 -28.64
CA LEU A 133 19.26 -12.61 -28.52
C LEU A 133 19.04 -13.62 -29.64
N SER A 134 17.78 -13.96 -29.93
CA SER A 134 17.46 -14.88 -31.01
C SER A 134 17.94 -14.38 -32.37
N SER A 135 17.86 -13.07 -32.64
CA SER A 135 18.36 -12.51 -33.90
C SER A 135 19.89 -12.51 -33.96
N LEU A 136 20.57 -12.16 -32.86
CA LEU A 136 22.03 -12.23 -32.75
C LEU A 136 22.55 -13.65 -33.00
N TYR A 137 21.88 -14.66 -32.44
CA TYR A 137 22.20 -16.07 -32.65
C TYR A 137 21.87 -16.58 -34.05
N ALA A 138 20.90 -15.98 -34.74
CA ALA A 138 20.58 -16.32 -36.13
C ALA A 138 21.62 -15.76 -37.13
N THR A 139 22.49 -14.85 -36.70
CA THR A 139 23.53 -14.26 -37.55
C THR A 139 24.67 -15.26 -37.82
N GLN A 140 24.66 -15.86 -39.01
CA GLN A 140 25.69 -16.80 -39.50
C GLN A 140 27.11 -16.18 -39.60
N GLU A 141 27.22 -14.84 -39.64
CA GLU A 141 28.47 -14.10 -39.83
C GLU A 141 29.54 -14.37 -38.76
N SER A 142 29.12 -14.64 -37.52
CA SER A 142 30.04 -14.98 -36.43
C SER A 142 30.80 -16.28 -36.71
N SER A 143 30.13 -17.27 -37.30
CA SER A 143 30.71 -18.57 -37.66
C SER A 143 31.75 -18.43 -38.78
N ASP A 144 31.45 -17.60 -39.78
CA ASP A 144 32.35 -17.36 -40.92
C ASP A 144 33.62 -16.61 -40.51
N THR A 145 33.49 -15.59 -39.64
CA THR A 145 34.65 -14.87 -39.10
C THR A 145 35.49 -15.77 -38.20
N ILE A 146 34.88 -16.62 -37.37
CA ILE A 146 35.60 -17.64 -36.57
C ILE A 146 36.33 -18.63 -37.49
N GLY A 147 35.67 -19.12 -38.55
CA GLY A 147 36.30 -20.01 -39.54
C GLY A 147 37.48 -19.38 -40.25
N ARG A 148 37.39 -18.09 -40.60
CA ARG A 148 38.48 -17.32 -41.22
C ARG A 148 39.67 -17.16 -40.26
N VAL A 149 39.41 -16.83 -39.00
CA VAL A 149 40.44 -16.70 -37.96
C VAL A 149 41.12 -18.03 -37.67
N ASN A 150 40.36 -19.12 -37.54
CA ASN A 150 40.92 -20.46 -37.34
C ASN A 150 41.87 -20.88 -38.48
N ARG A 151 41.52 -20.56 -39.73
CA ARG A 151 42.42 -20.78 -40.88
C ARG A 151 43.71 -19.94 -40.78
N LEU A 152 43.60 -18.68 -40.35
CA LEU A 152 44.76 -17.81 -40.14
C LEU A 152 45.67 -18.28 -39.00
N ILE A 153 45.10 -18.84 -37.93
CA ILE A 153 45.84 -19.45 -36.82
C ILE A 153 46.57 -20.71 -37.30
N SER A 154 45.91 -21.59 -38.07
CA SER A 154 46.55 -22.78 -38.62
C SER A 154 47.66 -22.47 -39.62
N ALA A 155 47.57 -21.34 -40.33
CA ALA A 155 48.60 -20.85 -41.23
C ALA A 155 49.75 -20.09 -40.52
N TRP A 156 49.68 -19.94 -39.19
CA TRP A 156 50.72 -19.25 -38.43
C TRP A 156 51.98 -20.12 -38.30
N PRO A 157 53.19 -19.59 -38.52
CA PRO A 157 54.43 -20.35 -38.38
C PRO A 157 54.59 -20.86 -36.94
N ILE A 158 54.82 -22.16 -36.78
CA ILE A 158 54.96 -22.81 -35.46
C ILE A 158 56.43 -22.92 -35.04
N ASN A 159 57.35 -22.85 -36.01
CA ASN A 159 58.80 -22.99 -35.81
C ASN A 159 59.53 -21.71 -36.23
N ASP A 160 60.71 -21.45 -35.66
CA ASP A 160 61.63 -20.34 -36.00
C ASP A 160 62.26 -20.46 -37.41
N THR A 161 61.75 -21.36 -38.24
CA THR A 161 62.14 -21.49 -39.64
C THR A 161 61.50 -20.37 -40.46
N LEU A 162 62.34 -19.51 -41.04
CA LEU A 162 61.95 -18.45 -41.97
C LEU A 162 61.02 -19.00 -43.08
N PRO A 163 59.79 -18.48 -43.20
CA PRO A 163 58.87 -18.90 -44.26
C PRO A 163 59.44 -18.58 -45.66
N ALA A 164 59.22 -19.47 -46.63
CA ALA A 164 59.69 -19.31 -48.01
C ALA A 164 59.13 -18.06 -48.71
N GLU A 165 57.98 -17.53 -48.23
CA GLU A 165 57.32 -16.33 -48.76
C GLU A 165 57.80 -15.02 -48.10
N GLY A 166 58.77 -15.07 -47.17
CA GLY A 166 59.35 -13.90 -46.51
C GLY A 166 58.47 -13.27 -45.41
N PHE A 167 59.02 -12.27 -44.71
CA PHE A 167 58.40 -11.62 -43.54
C PHE A 167 57.10 -10.86 -43.85
N ASP A 168 56.89 -10.42 -45.10
CA ASP A 168 55.73 -9.63 -45.49
C ASP A 168 54.42 -10.44 -45.48
N SER A 169 54.48 -11.73 -45.80
CA SER A 169 53.33 -12.65 -45.72
C SER A 169 52.88 -12.84 -44.26
N VAL A 170 53.84 -13.03 -43.35
CA VAL A 170 53.60 -13.16 -41.90
C VAL A 170 53.02 -11.87 -41.33
N LYS A 171 53.55 -10.72 -41.72
CA LYS A 171 53.02 -9.40 -41.30
C LYS A 171 51.58 -9.18 -41.78
N THR A 172 51.26 -9.63 -42.98
CA THR A 172 49.89 -9.55 -43.53
C THR A 172 48.93 -10.48 -42.79
N ASN A 173 49.36 -11.71 -42.51
CA ASN A 173 48.58 -12.66 -41.70
C ASN A 173 48.39 -12.14 -40.27
N TYR A 174 49.41 -11.54 -39.66
CA TYR A 174 49.34 -10.91 -38.34
C TYR A 174 48.26 -9.83 -38.28
N ASN A 175 48.28 -8.91 -39.25
CA ASN A 175 47.30 -7.82 -39.29
C ASN A 175 45.86 -8.35 -39.46
N LYS A 176 45.67 -9.35 -40.33
CA LYS A 176 44.36 -9.99 -40.54
C LYS A 176 43.90 -10.77 -39.30
N LEU A 177 44.81 -11.47 -38.64
CA LEU A 177 44.55 -12.24 -37.44
C LEU A 177 44.16 -11.32 -36.28
N ILE A 178 44.88 -10.22 -36.06
CA ILE A 178 44.52 -9.23 -35.04
C ILE A 178 43.17 -8.61 -35.32
N SER A 179 42.91 -8.22 -36.57
CA SER A 179 41.60 -7.64 -36.93
C SER A 179 40.47 -8.63 -36.67
N GLY A 180 40.62 -9.89 -37.09
CA GLY A 180 39.62 -10.93 -36.89
C GLY A 180 39.44 -11.33 -35.42
N LEU A 181 40.52 -11.44 -34.64
CA LEU A 181 40.44 -11.70 -33.20
C LEU A 181 39.78 -10.54 -32.46
N LYS A 182 40.04 -9.30 -32.86
CA LYS A 182 39.39 -8.12 -32.28
C LYS A 182 37.90 -8.11 -32.60
N GLU A 183 37.52 -8.46 -33.83
CA GLU A 183 36.12 -8.58 -34.25
C GLU A 183 35.36 -9.67 -33.49
N ILE A 184 35.97 -10.87 -33.35
CA ILE A 184 35.42 -11.97 -32.55
C ILE A 184 35.28 -11.54 -31.09
N LYS A 185 36.30 -10.91 -30.51
CA LYS A 185 36.26 -10.41 -29.13
C LYS A 185 35.11 -9.41 -28.96
N THR A 186 34.98 -8.42 -29.83
CA THR A 186 33.90 -7.42 -29.73
C THR A 186 32.51 -8.03 -29.91
N THR A 187 32.39 -9.08 -30.73
CA THR A 187 31.12 -9.78 -30.92
C THR A 187 30.78 -10.62 -29.69
N ALA A 188 31.73 -11.37 -29.14
CA ALA A 188 31.55 -12.12 -27.90
C ALA A 188 31.22 -11.22 -26.71
N GLU A 189 31.85 -10.04 -26.60
CA GLU A 189 31.52 -9.04 -25.57
C GLU A 189 30.09 -8.48 -25.74
N ARG A 190 29.63 -8.28 -26.98
CA ARG A 190 28.25 -7.87 -27.28
C ARG A 190 27.25 -8.96 -26.90
N ASP A 191 27.53 -10.21 -27.26
CA ASP A 191 26.66 -11.35 -26.98
C ASP A 191 26.56 -11.60 -25.48
N ALA A 192 27.69 -11.56 -24.76
CA ALA A 192 27.72 -11.68 -23.31
C ALA A 192 26.88 -10.59 -22.63
N LYS A 193 27.01 -9.33 -23.07
CA LYS A 193 26.19 -8.24 -22.55
C LYS A 193 24.69 -8.45 -22.83
N ALA A 194 24.33 -8.89 -24.03
CA ALA A 194 22.94 -9.18 -24.38
C ALA A 194 22.36 -10.33 -23.55
N MET A 195 23.17 -11.33 -23.19
CA MET A 195 22.77 -12.41 -22.28
C MET A 195 22.54 -11.91 -20.87
N ASP A 196 23.47 -11.09 -20.34
CA ASP A 196 23.34 -10.51 -19.01
C ASP A 196 22.08 -9.65 -18.91
N ASP A 197 21.84 -8.79 -19.91
CA ASP A 197 20.64 -7.95 -20.00
C ASP A 197 19.34 -8.80 -20.03
N ALA A 198 19.34 -9.94 -20.74
CA ALA A 198 18.19 -10.83 -20.78
C ALA A 198 18.00 -11.60 -19.46
N LEU A 199 19.09 -12.03 -18.83
CA LEU A 199 19.05 -12.70 -17.52
C LEU A 199 18.54 -11.76 -16.43
N GLU A 200 18.93 -10.48 -16.46
CA GLU A 200 18.41 -9.47 -15.55
C GLU A 200 16.90 -9.28 -15.74
N ARG A 201 16.43 -9.11 -16.99
CA ARG A 201 15.00 -8.94 -17.29
C ARG A 201 14.17 -10.17 -16.90
N LEU A 202 14.66 -11.37 -17.16
CA LEU A 202 14.03 -12.61 -16.70
C LEU A 202 14.08 -12.73 -15.16
N GLY A 203 15.16 -12.27 -14.54
CA GLY A 203 15.30 -12.19 -13.08
C GLY A 203 14.24 -11.31 -12.44
N ILE A 204 13.96 -10.14 -13.02
CA ILE A 204 12.88 -9.24 -12.59
C ILE A 204 11.52 -9.95 -12.70
N LEU A 205 11.23 -10.61 -13.83
CA LEU A 205 9.97 -11.35 -14.01
C LEU A 205 9.82 -12.52 -13.02
N ILE A 206 10.91 -13.24 -12.74
CA ILE A 206 10.92 -14.31 -11.74
C ILE A 206 10.70 -13.73 -10.35
N ALA A 207 11.29 -12.56 -10.04
CA ALA A 207 11.11 -11.86 -8.78
C ALA A 207 9.67 -11.38 -8.60
N LEU A 208 9.06 -10.80 -9.64
CA LEU A 208 7.64 -10.41 -9.63
C LEU A 208 6.73 -11.63 -9.42
N ARG A 209 7.07 -12.77 -10.01
CA ARG A 209 6.33 -14.04 -9.84
C ARG A 209 6.55 -14.70 -8.46
N LYS A 210 7.73 -14.53 -7.86
CA LYS A 210 8.10 -15.13 -6.57
C LYS A 210 7.81 -14.23 -5.37
N ALA A 211 7.76 -12.92 -5.57
CA ALA A 211 7.20 -12.02 -4.59
C ALA A 211 5.80 -12.56 -4.30
N PRO A 212 5.52 -13.04 -3.08
CA PRO A 212 4.17 -13.39 -2.74
C PRO A 212 3.35 -12.13 -3.02
N GLU A 213 2.34 -12.23 -3.91
CA GLU A 213 1.14 -11.41 -3.82
C GLU A 213 0.84 -11.37 -2.33
N ALA A 214 1.03 -10.21 -1.68
CA ALA A 214 1.07 -10.08 -0.22
C ALA A 214 0.04 -11.03 0.36
N ALA A 215 0.51 -12.12 0.98
CA ALA A 215 -0.29 -13.30 1.16
C ALA A 215 -1.56 -12.91 1.90
N ILE A 216 -2.70 -12.90 1.19
CA ILE A 216 -4.01 -12.85 1.81
C ILE A 216 -3.98 -14.01 2.82
N PRO A 217 -3.98 -13.74 4.14
CA PRO A 217 -4.01 -14.82 5.10
C PRO A 217 -5.28 -15.61 4.81
N GLN A 218 -5.12 -16.87 4.43
CA GLN A 218 -6.23 -17.78 4.19
C GLN A 218 -7.23 -17.63 5.33
N ASP A 219 -8.44 -17.21 4.96
CA ASP A 219 -9.61 -17.20 5.82
C ASP A 219 -9.62 -18.48 6.67
N LYS A 220 -9.43 -18.32 7.98
CA LYS A 220 -9.84 -19.36 8.93
C LYS A 220 -11.35 -19.41 8.86
N ARG A 221 -11.86 -20.19 7.92
CA ARG A 221 -13.24 -20.64 7.74
C ARG A 221 -13.92 -20.71 9.12
N GLN A 222 -14.73 -19.70 9.42
CA GLN A 222 -15.50 -19.64 10.65
C GLN A 222 -16.38 -20.90 10.71
N LYS A 223 -16.16 -21.73 11.74
CA LYS A 223 -17.00 -22.89 12.01
C LYS A 223 -18.42 -22.37 12.30
N ARG A 224 -19.38 -22.78 11.46
CA ARG A 224 -20.81 -22.55 11.67
C ARG A 224 -21.23 -23.00 13.08
N PRO A 225 -22.11 -22.26 13.79
CA PRO A 225 -22.68 -22.72 15.05
C PRO A 225 -23.67 -23.87 14.76
N ARG A 226 -23.54 -25.00 15.46
CA ARG A 226 -24.59 -26.04 15.50
C ARG A 226 -25.53 -25.75 16.66
N GLY A 227 -26.83 -25.78 16.39
CA GLY A 227 -27.92 -25.54 17.35
C GLY A 227 -28.17 -26.67 18.38
N HIS A 228 -29.04 -26.36 19.33
CA HIS A 228 -29.26 -26.93 20.67
C HIS A 228 -29.96 -28.31 20.78
N SER A 229 -29.67 -29.05 21.90
CA SER A 229 -30.59 -29.59 22.95
C SER A 229 -30.04 -30.89 23.64
N PRO A 230 -30.51 -31.39 24.81
CA PRO A 230 -30.96 -30.75 26.07
C PRO A 230 -30.50 -31.43 27.42
N VAL A 231 -30.59 -30.65 28.53
CA VAL A 231 -30.89 -30.93 29.98
C VAL A 231 -30.23 -32.07 30.81
N GLY A 232 -29.75 -31.70 32.03
CA GLY A 232 -29.50 -32.60 33.18
C GLY A 232 -29.10 -31.92 34.51
N THR A 233 -30.10 -31.49 35.31
CA THR A 233 -30.27 -31.44 36.80
C THR A 233 -29.13 -31.14 37.83
N ALA A 234 -29.32 -30.02 38.56
CA ALA A 234 -29.49 -29.77 40.03
C ALA A 234 -28.41 -30.01 41.14
N THR A 235 -27.95 -28.87 41.75
CA THR A 235 -27.69 -28.47 43.19
C THR A 235 -26.79 -29.29 44.15
N PRO A 236 -26.23 -28.75 45.29
CA PRO A 236 -26.59 -27.53 46.08
C PRO A 236 -25.40 -26.62 46.60
N PRO A 237 -25.66 -25.55 47.41
CA PRO A 237 -24.72 -24.44 47.68
C PRO A 237 -24.21 -24.27 49.14
N THR A 238 -23.37 -23.22 49.35
CA THR A 238 -22.99 -22.42 50.57
C THR A 238 -21.80 -22.85 51.46
N PRO A 239 -21.17 -21.96 52.27
CA PRO A 239 -21.09 -20.47 52.27
C PRO A 239 -19.66 -19.87 52.55
N ALA A 240 -19.62 -18.54 52.55
CA ALA A 240 -18.48 -17.61 52.73
C ALA A 240 -17.76 -17.61 54.09
N LEU A 241 -16.51 -17.15 54.10
CA LEU A 241 -15.82 -16.57 55.27
C LEU A 241 -14.89 -15.42 54.84
N ASN A 242 -15.25 -14.20 55.24
CA ASN A 242 -14.31 -13.08 55.43
C ASN A 242 -13.66 -13.21 56.82
N PRO A 243 -12.47 -12.63 57.01
CA PRO A 243 -12.30 -11.76 58.17
C PRO A 243 -11.65 -10.42 57.85
N MET A 244 -12.20 -9.37 58.46
CA MET A 244 -11.59 -8.05 58.64
C MET A 244 -10.45 -8.13 59.68
N SER A 245 -9.42 -7.29 59.53
CA SER A 245 -9.14 -6.17 60.47
C SER A 245 -7.66 -5.72 60.51
N ARG A 246 -7.46 -4.44 60.12
CA ARG A 246 -6.60 -3.38 60.71
C ARG A 246 -5.07 -3.54 60.79
N GLY A 247 -4.38 -2.52 60.27
CA GLY A 247 -3.43 -1.76 61.09
C GLY A 247 -2.15 -1.26 60.44
N MET A 248 -2.10 0.07 60.25
CA MET A 248 -0.94 0.96 60.43
C MET A 248 0.03 1.22 59.28
N SER A 249 0.14 2.52 59.03
CA SER A 249 1.01 3.24 58.11
C SER A 249 2.43 3.35 58.67
N ILE A 250 3.44 3.05 57.84
CA ILE A 250 4.82 3.51 58.03
C ILE A 250 5.23 4.23 56.74
N THR A 251 5.43 5.53 56.88
CA THR A 251 6.02 6.45 55.92
C THR A 251 7.55 6.32 55.94
N LEU A 252 8.17 6.01 54.79
CA LEU A 252 9.53 6.41 54.41
C LEU A 252 9.58 6.58 52.87
N PRO A 253 10.30 7.58 52.34
CA PRO A 253 10.06 8.13 51.01
C PRO A 253 10.75 7.32 49.91
N ALA A 254 10.01 7.00 48.85
CA ALA A 254 10.60 6.47 47.62
C ALA A 254 11.11 7.64 46.75
N ARG A 255 12.43 7.61 46.57
CA ARG A 255 13.28 8.40 45.69
C ARG A 255 12.64 8.61 44.30
N GLY A 256 12.55 9.88 43.91
CA GLY A 256 11.97 10.32 42.64
C GLY A 256 12.69 9.74 41.42
N SER A 257 11.88 9.15 40.55
CA SER A 257 12.15 8.90 39.13
C SER A 257 10.79 8.63 38.49
N VAL A 258 9.94 9.67 38.45
CA VAL A 258 8.73 9.63 37.64
C VAL A 258 9.17 9.87 36.20
N GLY A 259 9.36 8.79 35.44
CA GLY A 259 9.31 8.88 33.99
C GLY A 259 7.96 9.46 33.56
N PRO A 260 7.86 10.08 32.36
CA PRO A 260 6.65 10.73 31.90
C PRO A 260 5.46 9.77 32.01
N GLN A 261 4.42 10.17 32.73
CA GLN A 261 3.15 9.43 32.75
C GLN A 261 2.49 9.61 31.38
N PRO A 262 1.97 8.53 30.75
CA PRO A 262 1.29 8.64 29.47
C PRO A 262 0.09 9.57 29.61
N ILE A 263 0.00 10.55 28.71
CA ILE A 263 -1.03 11.59 28.73
C ILE A 263 -2.36 10.96 28.28
N PRO A 264 -3.40 10.85 29.14
CA PRO A 264 -4.70 10.33 28.71
C PRO A 264 -5.44 11.39 27.87
N PHE A 265 -6.14 10.99 26.81
CA PHE A 265 -7.02 11.90 26.11
C PHE A 265 -8.30 12.12 26.93
N SER A 266 -8.44 13.32 27.51
CA SER A 266 -9.70 13.74 28.11
C SER A 266 -10.54 14.53 27.10
N ARG A 267 -11.82 14.16 26.99
CA ARG A 267 -12.84 14.91 26.23
C ARG A 267 -13.07 16.31 26.79
N GLU A 268 -12.71 16.56 28.04
CA GLU A 268 -12.86 17.87 28.66
C GLU A 268 -11.81 18.84 28.08
N PRO A 269 -12.24 19.94 27.43
CA PRO A 269 -11.31 20.89 26.80
C PRO A 269 -10.26 21.47 27.76
N LYS A 270 -10.57 21.48 29.07
CA LYS A 270 -9.66 21.93 30.13
C LYS A 270 -8.56 20.89 30.40
N ALA A 271 -8.92 19.61 30.53
CA ALA A 271 -7.99 18.52 30.77
C ALA A 271 -7.12 18.23 29.53
N ARG A 272 -7.66 18.33 28.31
CA ARG A 272 -6.86 18.25 27.07
C ARG A 272 -5.84 19.38 26.94
N ARG A 273 -6.22 20.60 27.33
CA ARG A 273 -5.30 21.75 27.36
C ARG A 273 -4.21 21.57 28.41
N GLU A 274 -4.53 21.00 29.56
CA GLU A 274 -3.57 20.70 30.64
C GLU A 274 -2.61 19.57 30.26
N ALA A 275 -3.13 18.52 29.64
CA ALA A 275 -2.39 17.40 29.04
C ALA A 275 -1.39 17.85 27.96
N LEU A 276 -1.81 18.77 27.08
CA LEU A 276 -0.97 19.28 26.00
C LEU A 276 -0.09 20.46 26.44
N ALA A 277 -0.31 21.05 27.62
CA ALA A 277 0.42 22.23 28.11
C ALA A 277 1.96 22.12 28.03
N PRO A 278 2.59 20.95 28.28
CA PRO A 278 4.04 20.78 28.13
C PRO A 278 4.54 20.85 26.68
N GLN A 279 3.67 20.64 25.69
CA GLN A 279 3.98 20.67 24.25
C GLN A 279 3.58 22.01 23.60
N LEU A 280 2.99 22.96 24.35
CA LEU A 280 2.54 24.24 23.81
C LEU A 280 3.57 25.36 24.03
N PRO A 281 3.87 26.19 23.02
CA PRO A 281 3.28 26.19 21.67
C PRO A 281 3.87 25.09 20.77
N LEU A 282 3.04 24.50 19.90
CA LEU A 282 3.51 23.58 18.87
C LEU A 282 4.50 24.32 17.94
N ARG A 283 5.71 23.79 17.81
CA ARG A 283 6.77 24.37 16.97
C ARG A 283 6.39 24.28 15.48
N SER A 284 6.88 25.22 14.69
CA SER A 284 6.82 25.15 13.23
C SER A 284 7.51 23.87 12.73
N GLY A 285 6.88 23.17 11.78
CA GLY A 285 7.31 21.86 11.28
C GLY A 285 6.74 20.67 12.06
N ARG A 286 5.95 20.90 13.12
CA ARG A 286 5.34 19.81 13.91
C ARG A 286 4.22 19.12 13.11
N LYS A 287 4.31 17.80 12.96
CA LYS A 287 3.25 16.99 12.35
C LYS A 287 2.09 16.77 13.32
N VAL A 288 0.87 16.89 12.81
CA VAL A 288 -0.36 16.79 13.59
C VAL A 288 -1.45 16.09 12.77
N ALA A 289 -2.37 15.40 13.44
CA ALA A 289 -3.63 15.02 12.83
C ALA A 289 -4.61 16.20 12.98
N PHE A 290 -5.18 16.66 11.87
CA PHE A 290 -6.03 17.84 11.79
C PHE A 290 -7.42 17.47 11.28
N HIS A 291 -8.45 18.04 11.91
CA HIS A 291 -9.85 17.94 11.49
C HIS A 291 -10.27 19.23 10.78
N PRO A 292 -10.41 19.24 9.43
CA PRO A 292 -10.79 20.42 8.69
C PRO A 292 -12.22 20.87 9.01
N PRO A 293 -12.46 22.19 9.18
CA PRO A 293 -13.81 22.70 9.41
C PRO A 293 -14.69 22.44 8.19
N ASN A 294 -15.91 21.97 8.44
CA ASN A 294 -16.89 21.62 7.40
C ASN A 294 -17.26 22.88 6.60
N THR A 295 -16.57 23.11 5.48
CA THR A 295 -16.77 24.27 4.59
C THR A 295 -17.64 23.90 3.39
N SER A 296 -18.37 22.77 3.48
CA SER A 296 -19.47 22.47 2.56
C SER A 296 -20.73 23.18 3.06
N GLY A 297 -21.23 24.11 2.25
CA GLY A 297 -22.16 25.15 2.65
C GLY A 297 -23.46 24.68 3.29
N LYS A 298 -23.97 25.52 4.19
CA LYS A 298 -25.38 25.54 4.62
C LYS A 298 -26.28 25.49 3.39
N VAL A 299 -26.94 24.36 3.18
CA VAL A 299 -28.21 24.29 2.47
C VAL A 299 -29.18 23.62 3.43
N ASP A 300 -30.27 24.33 3.70
CA ASP A 300 -31.26 24.01 4.72
C ASP A 300 -31.89 22.62 4.52
N GLY A 301 -32.00 21.89 5.63
CA GLY A 301 -33.12 21.00 5.92
C GLY A 301 -33.23 19.68 5.14
N ALA A 302 -32.48 18.65 5.56
CA ALA A 302 -32.94 17.26 5.54
C ALA A 302 -32.03 16.36 6.40
N THR A 303 -32.63 15.79 7.45
CA THR A 303 -32.23 14.56 8.19
C THR A 303 -30.75 14.20 8.24
N ALA A 304 -30.12 14.52 9.37
CA ALA A 304 -28.84 13.97 9.80
C ALA A 304 -28.88 12.43 9.84
N MET A 305 -28.16 11.79 8.90
CA MET A 305 -27.71 10.42 9.02
C MET A 305 -26.17 10.44 9.20
N ASN A 306 -25.75 9.91 10.35
CA ASN A 306 -24.38 9.72 10.85
C ASN A 306 -23.36 9.23 9.81
N GLY A 307 -22.44 10.08 9.35
CA GLY A 307 -21.27 9.59 8.60
C GLY A 307 -20.37 10.64 7.95
N LYS A 308 -20.74 11.93 7.96
CA LYS A 308 -19.96 13.00 7.32
C LYS A 308 -19.00 13.77 8.24
N ASP A 309 -18.87 13.39 9.51
CA ASP A 309 -18.21 14.22 10.54
C ASP A 309 -16.77 13.78 10.92
N GLU A 310 -16.19 12.75 10.28
CA GLU A 310 -15.03 12.04 10.84
C GLU A 310 -13.75 12.01 9.96
N GLU A 311 -13.60 12.87 8.96
CA GLU A 311 -12.38 12.88 8.12
C GLU A 311 -11.25 13.68 8.79
N TRP A 312 -10.18 12.98 9.19
CA TRP A 312 -8.96 13.55 9.77
C TRP A 312 -7.82 13.45 8.77
N ILE A 313 -7.01 14.50 8.63
CA ILE A 313 -5.88 14.55 7.69
C ILE A 313 -4.55 14.82 8.39
N LEU A 314 -3.45 14.43 7.76
CA LEU A 314 -2.11 14.79 8.19
C LEU A 314 -1.86 16.26 7.85
N ALA A 315 -1.33 17.03 8.80
CA ALA A 315 -0.95 18.41 8.58
C ALA A 315 0.35 18.75 9.29
N VAL A 316 1.02 19.81 8.82
CA VAL A 316 2.24 20.37 9.40
C VAL A 316 1.93 21.75 9.95
N VAL A 317 2.28 22.01 11.20
CA VAL A 317 2.15 23.34 11.82
C VAL A 317 3.14 24.30 11.17
N ILE A 318 2.65 25.39 10.59
CA ILE A 318 3.49 26.44 9.99
C ILE A 318 3.81 27.50 11.04
N GLN A 319 2.80 28.03 11.72
CA GLN A 319 3.00 29.07 12.74
C GLN A 319 1.85 29.14 13.76
N CYS A 320 2.14 29.73 14.92
CA CYS A 320 1.13 30.10 15.91
C CYS A 320 0.54 31.46 15.53
N ILE A 321 -0.78 31.53 15.38
CA ILE A 321 -1.46 32.78 15.03
C ILE A 321 -1.58 33.64 16.29
N ASN A 322 -1.18 34.92 16.20
CA ASN A 322 -1.26 35.93 17.27
C ASN A 322 -0.43 35.66 18.55
N GLN A 323 0.61 34.82 18.51
CA GLN A 323 1.33 34.35 19.72
C GLN A 323 0.43 33.65 20.77
N ASP A 324 -0.83 33.36 20.41
CA ASP A 324 -1.76 32.62 21.25
C ASP A 324 -1.44 31.12 21.18
N LYS A 325 -1.32 30.47 22.34
CA LYS A 325 -1.03 29.02 22.45
C LYS A 325 -2.17 28.10 21.96
N ASN A 326 -3.23 28.65 21.39
CA ASN A 326 -4.46 27.93 21.07
C ASN A 326 -4.86 27.99 19.59
N ARG A 327 -4.20 28.81 18.76
CA ARG A 327 -4.55 29.03 17.36
C ARG A 327 -3.34 28.82 16.46
N TYR A 328 -3.50 27.99 15.43
CA TYR A 328 -2.42 27.53 14.58
C TYR A 328 -2.79 27.66 13.11
N GLU A 329 -1.79 27.97 12.29
CA GLU A 329 -1.86 27.76 10.85
C GLU A 329 -1.22 26.41 10.55
N VAL A 330 -1.98 25.51 9.93
CA VAL A 330 -1.54 24.17 9.55
C VAL A 330 -1.62 24.02 8.04
N GLN A 331 -0.73 23.23 7.47
CA GLN A 331 -0.64 23.00 6.03
C GLN A 331 -0.68 21.52 5.73
N ASP A 332 -1.44 21.12 4.71
CA ASP A 332 -1.37 19.77 4.16
C ASP A 332 0.04 19.50 3.59
N PRO A 333 0.74 18.42 3.99
CA PRO A 333 2.04 18.07 3.43
C PRO A 333 1.99 17.67 1.94
N GLU A 334 0.84 17.31 1.38
CA GLU A 334 0.72 17.00 -0.05
C GLU A 334 0.67 18.27 -0.90
N PRO A 335 1.53 18.40 -1.93
CA PRO A 335 1.45 19.51 -2.87
C PRO A 335 0.16 19.42 -3.69
N GLN A 336 -0.42 20.56 -4.05
CA GLN A 336 -1.59 20.58 -4.94
C GLN A 336 -1.21 20.05 -6.33
N GLU A 337 -2.20 19.60 -7.11
CA GLU A 337 -1.99 19.07 -8.48
C GLU A 337 -1.26 20.05 -9.42
N ASP A 338 -1.27 21.35 -9.12
CA ASP A 338 -0.58 22.43 -9.85
C ASP A 338 0.88 22.66 -9.40
N GLY A 339 1.42 21.80 -8.52
CA GLY A 339 2.78 21.92 -7.98
C GLY A 339 2.98 23.04 -6.95
N SER A 340 1.88 23.70 -6.53
CA SER A 340 1.88 24.69 -5.47
C SER A 340 1.88 24.02 -4.07
N PRO A 341 2.41 24.69 -3.03
CA PRO A 341 2.39 24.16 -1.67
C PRO A 341 0.97 23.77 -1.21
N GLY A 342 0.86 22.70 -0.42
CA GLY A 342 -0.43 22.17 0.06
C GLY A 342 -1.31 23.21 0.75
N GLN A 343 -2.62 22.97 0.78
CA GLN A 343 -3.59 23.95 1.27
C GLN A 343 -3.33 24.32 2.74
N THR A 344 -3.35 25.61 3.06
CA THR A 344 -3.20 26.12 4.42
C THR A 344 -4.56 26.36 5.08
N TYR A 345 -4.66 25.99 6.37
CA TYR A 345 -5.87 26.11 7.17
C TYR A 345 -5.58 26.79 8.51
N ASN A 346 -6.48 27.69 8.90
CA ASN A 346 -6.48 28.30 10.23
C ASN A 346 -7.31 27.46 11.18
N THR A 347 -6.67 26.92 12.22
CA THR A 347 -7.31 26.00 13.17
C THR A 347 -7.03 26.38 14.63
N THR A 348 -7.70 25.67 15.54
CA THR A 348 -7.48 25.78 16.98
C THR A 348 -7.00 24.45 17.54
N LEU A 349 -6.44 24.45 18.75
CA LEU A 349 -5.98 23.24 19.44
C LEU A 349 -7.07 22.16 19.63
N ARG A 350 -8.36 22.49 19.46
CA ARG A 350 -9.47 21.53 19.52
C ARG A 350 -9.52 20.58 18.32
N ALA A 351 -9.17 21.09 17.14
CA ALA A 351 -9.23 20.35 15.87
C ALA A 351 -7.87 19.75 15.49
N VAL A 352 -6.91 19.70 16.43
CA VAL A 352 -5.55 19.23 16.17
C VAL A 352 -5.11 18.25 17.26
N ILE A 353 -4.54 17.12 16.85
CA ILE A 353 -3.90 16.14 17.73
C ILE A 353 -2.41 16.10 17.35
N PRO A 354 -1.50 16.54 18.23
CA PRO A 354 -0.06 16.44 17.99
C PRO A 354 0.36 14.98 17.80
N LEU A 355 1.17 14.71 16.76
CA LEU A 355 1.80 13.41 16.55
C LEU A 355 3.16 13.41 17.23
N PRO A 356 3.67 12.28 17.76
CA PRO A 356 4.99 12.18 18.38
C PRO A 356 6.14 12.54 17.42
N ASP A 357 7.24 13.09 17.95
CA ASP A 357 8.47 13.36 17.19
C ASP A 357 9.44 12.18 17.37
N PRO A 358 9.82 11.50 16.28
CA PRO A 358 10.87 10.47 16.35
C PRO A 358 12.24 11.03 16.73
N ASN A 359 12.48 12.33 16.51
CA ASN A 359 13.77 12.98 16.75
C ASN A 359 13.82 13.76 18.08
N ALA A 360 12.73 13.79 18.86
CA ALA A 360 12.73 14.44 20.17
C ALA A 360 13.56 13.64 21.19
N GLN A 361 14.11 14.33 22.19
CA GLN A 361 14.82 13.67 23.28
C GLN A 361 13.86 12.76 24.08
N PRO A 362 14.29 11.57 24.56
CA PRO A 362 13.42 10.61 25.25
C PRO A 362 12.69 11.11 26.50
N ASP A 363 13.17 12.21 27.10
CA ASP A 363 12.61 12.91 28.26
C ASP A 363 11.60 14.02 27.88
N SER A 364 11.49 14.36 26.60
CA SER A 364 10.55 15.36 26.09
C SER A 364 9.13 14.83 25.99
N ALA A 365 8.15 15.69 26.29
CA ALA A 365 6.73 15.41 26.08
C ALA A 365 6.36 15.21 24.59
N GLU A 366 7.26 15.59 23.68
CA GLU A 366 7.10 15.42 22.24
C GLU A 366 7.52 14.02 21.76
N HIS A 367 8.31 13.29 22.57
CA HIS A 367 8.83 11.98 22.21
C HIS A 367 7.75 10.90 22.31
N LEU A 368 7.91 9.83 21.52
CA LEU A 368 6.97 8.71 21.44
C LEU A 368 6.66 8.06 22.81
N ASN A 369 7.60 8.09 23.75
CA ASN A 369 7.41 7.55 25.10
C ASN A 369 6.39 8.33 25.95
N ALA A 370 6.09 9.58 25.61
CA ALA A 370 5.10 10.39 26.31
C ALA A 370 3.65 10.08 25.88
N TYR A 371 3.49 9.31 24.79
CA TYR A 371 2.19 8.94 24.23
C TYR A 371 1.70 7.60 24.81
N PRO A 372 0.38 7.42 24.96
CA PRO A 372 -0.19 6.18 25.48
C PRO A 372 0.13 4.99 24.57
N LEU A 373 0.43 3.86 25.18
CA LEU A 373 0.57 2.58 24.48
C LEU A 373 -0.80 1.91 24.42
N PHE A 374 -1.26 1.59 23.22
CA PHE A 374 -2.55 0.93 23.01
C PHE A 374 -2.38 -0.60 23.05
N THR A 375 -3.27 -1.28 23.77
CA THR A 375 -3.28 -2.76 23.82
C THR A 375 -4.16 -3.34 22.72
N ALA A 376 -3.98 -4.63 22.40
CA ALA A 376 -4.85 -5.31 21.45
C ALA A 376 -6.33 -5.19 21.85
N GLY A 377 -7.21 -4.93 20.89
CA GLY A 377 -8.63 -4.61 21.05
C GLY A 377 -8.94 -3.13 21.29
N SER A 378 -7.93 -2.25 21.37
CA SER A 378 -8.17 -0.80 21.52
C SER A 378 -8.59 -0.18 20.18
N ILE A 379 -9.56 0.73 20.22
CA ILE A 379 -9.94 1.55 19.07
C ILE A 379 -9.03 2.78 19.03
N VAL A 380 -8.34 2.97 17.91
CA VAL A 380 -7.39 4.05 17.67
C VAL A 380 -7.71 4.75 16.36
N MET A 381 -7.08 5.90 16.16
CA MET A 381 -7.04 6.57 14.87
C MET A 381 -5.62 6.44 14.31
N ALA A 382 -5.49 5.99 13.06
CA ALA A 382 -4.18 5.77 12.45
C ALA A 382 -4.11 6.28 11.02
N LEU A 383 -2.92 6.73 10.62
CA LEU A 383 -2.64 7.09 9.23
C LEU A 383 -2.69 5.82 8.39
N TYR A 384 -3.50 5.82 7.33
CA TYR A 384 -3.53 4.70 6.41
C TYR A 384 -2.25 4.70 5.54
N PRO A 385 -1.63 3.54 5.28
CA PRO A 385 -0.38 3.46 4.52
C PRO A 385 -0.48 4.20 3.18
N ASP A 386 0.58 4.94 2.84
CA ASP A 386 0.71 5.70 1.59
C ASP A 386 -0.37 6.78 1.34
N THR A 387 -1.04 7.24 2.41
CA THR A 387 -2.02 8.34 2.35
C THR A 387 -1.73 9.44 3.38
N SER A 388 -2.37 10.59 3.20
CA SER A 388 -2.40 11.69 4.17
C SER A 388 -3.68 11.74 5.01
N CYS A 389 -4.41 10.62 5.12
CA CYS A 389 -5.68 10.53 5.84
C CYS A 389 -5.61 9.58 7.03
N PHE A 390 -6.29 9.96 8.10
CA PHE A 390 -6.42 9.19 9.33
C PHE A 390 -7.79 8.52 9.38
N TYR A 391 -7.79 7.24 9.70
CA TYR A 391 -9.01 6.41 9.74
C TYR A 391 -9.14 5.70 11.08
N ARG A 392 -10.37 5.28 11.38
CA ARG A 392 -10.69 4.45 12.54
C ARG A 392 -10.08 3.06 12.36
N ALA A 393 -9.37 2.59 13.38
CA ALA A 393 -8.73 1.28 13.35
C ALA A 393 -8.80 0.58 14.71
N GLU A 394 -8.82 -0.75 14.69
CA GLU A 394 -8.69 -1.60 15.88
C GLU A 394 -7.25 -2.13 15.99
N VAL A 395 -6.67 -2.07 17.18
CA VAL A 395 -5.33 -2.62 17.44
C VAL A 395 -5.41 -4.14 17.51
N ILE A 396 -4.75 -4.85 16.60
CA ILE A 396 -4.67 -6.32 16.61
C ILE A 396 -3.46 -6.80 17.43
N ALA A 397 -2.32 -6.10 17.31
CA ALA A 397 -1.12 -6.42 18.08
C ALA A 397 -0.37 -5.14 18.45
N SER A 398 0.07 -5.06 19.71
CA SER A 398 0.86 -3.92 20.20
C SER A 398 2.35 -4.09 19.82
N PRO A 399 3.17 -3.03 19.86
CA PRO A 399 4.60 -3.11 19.60
C PRO A 399 5.36 -4.12 20.47
N LYS A 400 4.82 -4.44 21.65
CA LYS A 400 5.37 -5.46 22.55
C LYS A 400 5.11 -6.90 22.07
N ASP A 401 4.05 -7.10 21.30
CA ASP A 401 3.62 -8.41 20.78
C ASP A 401 4.25 -8.69 19.40
N VAL A 402 4.53 -7.63 18.63
CA VAL A 402 5.09 -7.72 17.26
C VAL A 402 6.62 -7.81 17.26
N GLN A 403 7.31 -7.32 18.29
CA GLN A 403 8.76 -7.54 18.45
C GLN A 403 9.03 -8.88 19.15
N PRO A 404 9.55 -9.92 18.45
CA PRO A 404 9.94 -11.15 19.11
C PRO A 404 11.09 -10.86 20.07
N GLY A 405 10.93 -11.28 21.32
CA GLY A 405 11.95 -11.17 22.37
C GLY A 405 13.22 -11.94 22.01
N ASN A 406 14.10 -11.31 21.22
CA ASN A 406 15.44 -11.80 20.96
C ASN A 406 16.31 -11.40 22.16
N ARG A 407 16.26 -12.21 23.22
CA ARG A 407 16.99 -11.98 24.48
C ARG A 407 18.53 -11.97 24.34
N ASN A 408 19.11 -12.17 23.16
CA ASN A 408 20.55 -12.28 22.94
C ASN A 408 21.07 -11.50 21.71
N ALA A 409 20.67 -10.23 21.52
CA ALA A 409 21.30 -9.35 20.52
C ALA A 409 22.12 -8.24 21.22
N PRO A 410 23.38 -7.97 20.78
CA PRO A 410 24.21 -6.93 21.39
C PRO A 410 23.59 -5.54 21.20
N SER A 411 23.80 -4.69 22.20
CA SER A 411 23.15 -3.41 22.48
C SER A 411 23.48 -2.26 21.50
N SER A 412 23.47 -2.49 20.19
CA SER A 412 23.88 -1.48 19.20
C SER A 412 22.88 -1.21 18.07
N LYS A 413 21.61 -1.66 18.18
CA LYS A 413 20.54 -1.29 17.24
C LYS A 413 19.25 -0.88 17.96
N GLN A 414 19.33 0.17 18.75
CA GLN A 414 18.17 0.81 19.37
C GLN A 414 17.63 1.90 18.43
N THR A 415 17.14 1.48 17.26
CA THR A 415 16.52 2.39 16.26
C THR A 415 15.40 1.70 15.49
N ALA A 416 14.79 0.67 16.08
CA ALA A 416 13.57 0.08 15.54
C ALA A 416 12.39 0.91 16.06
N VAL A 417 11.82 1.74 15.20
CA VAL A 417 10.57 2.48 15.51
C VAL A 417 9.49 1.45 15.84
N PRO A 418 8.79 1.55 16.99
CA PRO A 418 7.79 0.56 17.37
C PRO A 418 6.63 0.55 16.39
N ILE A 419 6.11 -0.64 16.07
CA ILE A 419 5.07 -0.85 15.06
C ILE A 419 3.83 -1.49 15.68
N TYR A 420 2.66 -1.07 15.22
CA TYR A 420 1.37 -1.68 15.53
C TYR A 420 0.90 -2.50 14.34
N LYS A 421 0.18 -3.58 14.64
CA LYS A 421 -0.68 -4.25 13.65
C LYS A 421 -2.11 -3.78 13.87
N LEU A 422 -2.67 -3.08 12.89
CA LEU A 422 -3.97 -2.43 12.97
C LEU A 422 -4.93 -3.03 11.95
N LYS A 423 -6.22 -2.99 12.26
CA LYS A 423 -7.31 -3.40 11.40
C LYS A 423 -8.19 -2.18 11.10
N PHE A 424 -8.22 -1.73 9.86
CA PHE A 424 -8.97 -0.53 9.47
C PHE A 424 -10.42 -0.90 9.13
N GLU A 425 -11.37 -0.10 9.62
CA GLU A 425 -12.81 -0.36 9.41
C GLU A 425 -13.25 -0.10 7.96
N ASP A 426 -12.61 0.86 7.29
CA ASP A 426 -12.97 1.29 5.92
C ASP A 426 -12.39 0.41 4.81
N ASP A 427 -11.54 -0.56 5.13
CA ASP A 427 -10.82 -1.43 4.18
C ASP A 427 -11.20 -2.91 4.33
N ASP A 428 -12.51 -3.19 4.42
CA ASP A 428 -13.06 -4.54 4.58
C ASP A 428 -12.33 -5.36 5.66
N ASP A 429 -12.00 -4.70 6.79
CA ASP A 429 -11.37 -5.34 7.93
C ASP A 429 -9.94 -5.90 7.68
N GLN A 430 -9.20 -5.33 6.71
CA GLN A 430 -7.81 -5.70 6.39
C GLN A 430 -6.80 -5.29 7.47
N GLU A 431 -5.75 -6.11 7.63
CA GLU A 431 -4.69 -5.92 8.61
C GLU A 431 -3.46 -5.21 8.00
N HIS A 432 -3.08 -4.08 8.59
CA HIS A 432 -1.97 -3.24 8.14
C HIS A 432 -0.93 -3.04 9.26
N VAL A 433 0.34 -2.90 8.88
CA VAL A 433 1.43 -2.60 9.83
C VAL A 433 1.71 -1.10 9.79
N VAL A 434 1.50 -0.41 10.91
CA VAL A 434 1.61 1.05 11.00
C VAL A 434 2.61 1.43 12.10
N SER A 435 3.50 2.37 11.80
CA SER A 435 4.43 2.90 12.80
C SER A 435 3.68 3.59 13.93
N ALA A 436 4.09 3.36 15.18
CA ALA A 436 3.48 3.97 16.37
C ALA A 436 3.45 5.51 16.32
N GLN A 437 4.32 6.13 15.53
CA GLN A 437 4.32 7.59 15.38
C GLN A 437 3.07 8.13 14.66
N TRP A 438 2.35 7.26 13.96
CA TRP A 438 1.15 7.56 13.18
C TRP A 438 -0.13 7.05 13.83
N VAL A 439 -0.05 6.55 15.07
CA VAL A 439 -1.18 6.00 15.81
C VAL A 439 -1.51 6.92 16.97
N VAL A 440 -2.74 7.41 17.02
CA VAL A 440 -3.24 8.29 18.07
C VAL A 440 -4.57 7.79 18.63
N GLU A 441 -4.96 8.32 19.78
CA GLU A 441 -6.21 7.93 20.44
C GLU A 441 -7.42 8.38 19.61
N TRP A 442 -8.45 7.53 19.54
CA TRP A 442 -9.68 7.83 18.80
C TRP A 442 -10.51 8.90 19.55
N PRO A 443 -10.85 10.04 18.90
CA PRO A 443 -11.60 11.12 19.55
C PRO A 443 -13.09 10.80 19.79
N GLY A 444 -13.66 9.81 19.10
CA GLY A 444 -15.09 9.46 19.13
C GLY A 444 -15.56 8.65 20.35
N GLY A 445 -14.68 8.35 21.31
CA GLY A 445 -15.02 7.60 22.54
C GLY A 445 -15.15 6.10 22.34
N THR A 446 -15.16 5.37 23.46
CA THR A 446 -15.31 3.90 23.52
C THR A 446 -16.76 3.48 23.54
#